data_AF-A0A9X4RXE5-F1
#
_entry.id   AF-A0A9X4RXE5-F1
#
_cell.length_a   1.000
_cell.length_b   1.000
_cell.length_c   1.000
_cell.angle_alpha   90.00
_cell.angle_beta   90.00
_cell.angle_gamma   90.00
#
_symmetry.space_group_name_H-M   'P 1'
#
loop_
_entity.id
_entity.type
_entity.pdbx_description
1 polymer ?
#
loop_
_entity_poly.entity_id
_entity_poly.type
_entity_poly.pdbx_seq_one_letter_code
_entity_poly.pdbx_strand_id
1 'polypeptide(L)'
;MKLSEKNKHILKTLLVLSSSSIYFFLAYIGYENSHINLNQIDSEIGIVDEVGITQRIGTKGERSKVFFIQLDNIEKKLGVYRKSKNYSELINNIKPEDEIKVYYKAKSNKRENVNLDLVQIEKNGKIILPKNEFENKQSFLIYIGLFFGIGSIIFSYLYYFNSQPRQAPERNQFEKLNES
;
A
#
# COMPACT_ATOMS: atom_id res chain seq x y z
N MET A 1 -9.30 -26.73 32.88
CA MET A 1 -8.50 -25.77 33.68
C MET A 1 -8.91 -24.36 33.26
N LYS A 2 -9.54 -23.56 34.13
CA LYS A 2 -9.95 -22.17 33.79
C LYS A 2 -8.75 -21.24 33.98
N LEU A 3 -8.41 -20.43 32.98
CA LEU A 3 -7.39 -19.38 33.13
C LEU A 3 -7.86 -18.32 34.13
N SER A 4 -6.93 -17.81 34.96
CA SER A 4 -7.17 -16.63 35.78
C SER A 4 -7.39 -15.39 34.90
N GLU A 5 -8.15 -14.40 35.39
CA GLU A 5 -8.41 -13.15 34.65
C GLU A 5 -7.11 -12.45 34.26
N LYS A 6 -6.12 -12.41 35.17
CA LYS A 6 -4.77 -11.89 34.89
C LYS A 6 -4.12 -12.56 33.67
N ASN A 7 -4.17 -13.89 33.58
CA ASN A 7 -3.57 -14.62 32.47
C ASN A 7 -4.32 -14.39 31.16
N LYS A 8 -5.65 -14.22 31.21
CA LYS A 8 -6.46 -13.83 30.05
C LYS A 8 -6.07 -12.44 29.53
N HIS A 9 -5.82 -11.47 30.42
CA HIS A 9 -5.39 -10.13 30.04
C HIS A 9 -4.00 -10.11 29.40
N ILE A 10 -3.05 -10.84 29.98
CA ILE A 10 -1.69 -10.97 29.41
C ILE A 10 -1.76 -11.62 28.02
N LEU A 11 -2.55 -12.68 27.87
CA LEU A 11 -2.72 -13.36 26.59
C LEU A 11 -3.31 -12.44 25.51
N LYS A 12 -4.33 -11.64 25.85
CA LYS A 12 -4.91 -10.65 24.93
C LYS A 12 -3.91 -9.57 24.53
N THR A 13 -3.14 -9.07 25.50
CA THR A 13 -2.09 -8.06 25.28
C THR A 13 -1.01 -8.57 24.32
N LEU A 14 -0.54 -9.80 24.54
CA LEU A 14 0.43 -10.47 23.67
C LEU A 14 -0.12 -10.71 22.27
N LEU A 15 -1.39 -11.11 22.16
CA LEU A 15 -2.03 -11.32 20.88
C LEU A 15 -2.13 -10.01 20.08
N VAL A 16 -2.56 -8.91 20.71
CA VAL A 16 -2.56 -7.58 20.08
C VAL A 16 -1.15 -7.15 19.70
N LEU A 17 -0.15 -7.35 20.57
CA LEU A 17 1.23 -6.99 20.27
C LEU A 17 1.78 -7.79 19.07
N SER A 18 1.47 -9.08 18.97
CA SER A 18 1.90 -9.91 17.84
C SER A 18 1.30 -9.48 16.50
N SER A 19 0.13 -8.81 16.51
CA SER A 19 -0.47 -8.25 15.28
C SER A 19 0.38 -7.13 14.67
N SER A 20 1.18 -6.42 15.47
CA SER A 20 2.11 -5.38 15.00
C SER A 20 3.09 -5.91 13.96
N SER A 21 3.57 -7.15 14.13
CA SER A 21 4.50 -7.80 13.19
C SER A 21 3.88 -7.97 11.81
N ILE A 22 2.58 -8.26 11.73
CA ILE A 22 1.86 -8.36 10.44
C ILE A 22 1.84 -7.00 9.75
N TYR A 23 1.54 -5.93 10.50
CA TYR A 23 1.51 -4.58 9.95
C TYR A 23 2.90 -4.09 9.51
N PHE A 24 3.96 -4.36 10.27
CA PHE A 24 5.32 -4.04 9.84
C PHE A 24 5.76 -4.87 8.62
N PHE A 25 5.33 -6.13 8.52
CA PHE A 25 5.58 -6.94 7.33
C PHE A 25 4.90 -6.36 6.09
N LEU A 26 3.67 -5.83 6.22
CA LEU A 26 3.01 -5.09 5.14
C LEU A 26 3.76 -3.81 4.77
N ALA A 27 4.29 -3.07 5.76
CA ALA A 27 5.12 -1.90 5.50
C ALA A 27 6.41 -2.26 4.73
N TYR A 28 7.06 -3.36 5.11
CA TYR A 28 8.23 -3.89 4.43
C TYR A 28 7.94 -4.24 2.96
N ILE A 29 6.84 -4.97 2.69
CA ILE A 29 6.41 -5.26 1.32
C ILE A 29 6.14 -3.96 0.54
N GLY A 30 5.50 -2.96 1.17
CA GLY A 30 5.28 -1.66 0.56
C GLY A 30 6.58 -0.94 0.20
N TYR A 31 7.56 -0.97 1.10
CA TYR A 31 8.87 -0.35 0.91
C TYR A 31 9.62 -0.93 -0.29
N GLU A 32 9.74 -2.26 -0.35
CA GLU A 32 10.38 -2.98 -1.47
C GLU A 32 9.73 -2.65 -2.82
N ASN A 33 8.40 -2.51 -2.86
CA ASN A 33 7.68 -2.20 -4.09
C ASN A 33 7.73 -0.71 -4.49
N SER A 34 8.08 0.18 -3.57
CA SER A 34 8.12 1.63 -3.78
C SER A 34 9.47 2.17 -4.26
N HIS A 35 10.58 1.46 -4.05
CA HIS A 35 11.92 1.90 -4.47
C HIS A 35 12.31 1.28 -5.81
N ILE A 36 11.64 1.68 -6.89
CA ILE A 36 11.90 1.10 -8.20
C ILE A 36 13.15 1.71 -8.82
N ASN A 37 14.11 0.86 -9.14
CA ASN A 37 15.23 1.21 -9.99
C ASN A 37 14.83 1.00 -11.47
N LEU A 38 14.81 2.10 -12.24
CA LEU A 38 14.46 2.06 -13.67
C LEU A 38 15.42 1.17 -14.48
N ASN A 39 16.65 0.96 -14.00
CA ASN A 39 17.64 0.10 -14.66
C ASN A 39 17.38 -1.40 -14.44
N GLN A 40 16.41 -1.76 -13.61
CA GLN A 40 16.09 -3.15 -13.24
C GLN A 40 14.70 -3.59 -13.71
N ILE A 41 14.03 -2.77 -14.53
CA ILE A 41 12.71 -3.06 -15.08
C ILE A 41 12.74 -2.95 -16.60
N ASP A 42 11.70 -3.47 -17.25
CA ASP A 42 11.57 -3.44 -18.70
C ASP A 42 11.45 -1.98 -19.18
N SER A 43 12.14 -1.66 -20.26
CA SER A 43 12.04 -0.38 -20.92
C SER A 43 12.05 -0.55 -22.44
N GLU A 44 11.15 0.13 -23.11
CA GLU A 44 11.03 0.06 -24.58
C GLU A 44 10.85 1.46 -25.15
N ILE A 45 11.40 1.67 -26.34
CA ILE A 45 11.13 2.85 -27.18
C ILE A 45 10.25 2.39 -28.32
N GLY A 46 9.15 3.08 -28.56
CA GLY A 46 8.21 2.71 -29.63
C GLY A 46 7.32 3.88 -30.05
N ILE A 47 6.59 3.67 -31.13
CA ILE A 47 5.63 4.64 -31.66
C ILE A 47 4.27 4.37 -31.04
N VAL A 48 3.60 5.42 -30.58
CA VAL A 48 2.24 5.31 -30.03
C VAL A 48 1.27 4.98 -31.16
N ASP A 49 0.69 3.78 -31.12
CA ASP A 49 -0.37 3.35 -32.04
C ASP A 49 -1.74 3.86 -31.56
N GLU A 50 -2.06 3.64 -30.28
CA GLU A 50 -3.33 4.05 -29.67
C GLU A 50 -3.11 4.65 -28.28
N VAL A 51 -3.87 5.69 -27.95
CA VAL A 51 -3.85 6.31 -26.62
C VAL A 51 -5.26 6.76 -26.23
N GLY A 52 -5.60 6.66 -24.95
CA GLY A 52 -6.87 7.19 -24.47
C GLY A 52 -7.26 6.73 -23.08
N ILE A 53 -8.56 6.77 -22.82
CA ILE A 53 -9.16 6.27 -21.58
C ILE A 53 -9.98 5.03 -21.93
N THR A 54 -9.76 3.94 -21.20
CA THR A 54 -10.53 2.71 -21.35
C THR A 54 -11.01 2.16 -20.02
N GLN A 55 -11.89 1.16 -20.08
CA GLN A 55 -12.29 0.36 -18.94
C GLN A 55 -11.35 -0.84 -18.82
N ARG A 56 -10.51 -0.82 -17.78
CA ARG A 56 -9.74 -2.00 -17.40
C ARG A 56 -10.64 -3.01 -16.71
N ILE A 57 -10.48 -4.27 -17.06
CA ILE A 57 -11.01 -5.43 -16.36
C ILE A 57 -9.86 -6.03 -15.53
N GLY A 58 -10.00 -5.98 -14.21
CA GLY A 58 -9.05 -6.56 -13.28
C GLY A 58 -9.24 -8.07 -13.11
N THR A 59 -8.34 -8.70 -12.36
CA THR A 59 -8.29 -10.17 -12.20
C THR A 59 -9.57 -10.76 -11.61
N LYS A 60 -10.29 -10.00 -10.74
CA LYS A 60 -11.56 -10.44 -10.14
C LYS A 60 -12.80 -9.90 -10.88
N GLY A 61 -12.61 -9.39 -12.11
CA GLY A 61 -13.69 -8.77 -12.88
C GLY A 61 -13.99 -7.33 -12.47
N GLU A 62 -13.23 -6.74 -11.55
CA GLU A 62 -13.40 -5.33 -11.18
C GLU A 62 -13.15 -4.42 -12.39
N ARG A 63 -14.03 -3.43 -12.59
CA ARG A 63 -13.92 -2.49 -13.69
C ARG A 63 -13.42 -1.15 -13.19
N SER A 64 -12.46 -0.56 -13.90
CA SER A 64 -11.95 0.77 -13.56
C SER A 64 -11.57 1.58 -14.80
N LYS A 65 -11.89 2.88 -14.77
CA LYS A 65 -11.42 3.84 -15.78
C LYS A 65 -9.93 4.11 -15.58
N VAL A 66 -9.16 3.85 -16.63
CA VAL A 66 -7.69 3.99 -16.67
C VAL A 66 -7.28 4.71 -17.95
N PHE A 67 -6.19 5.46 -17.87
CA PHE A 67 -5.48 5.90 -19.06
C PHE A 67 -4.69 4.72 -19.63
N PHE A 68 -4.60 4.61 -20.95
CA PHE A 68 -3.77 3.61 -21.60
C PHE A 68 -3.01 4.19 -22.79
N ILE A 69 -1.91 3.54 -23.11
CA ILE A 69 -1.13 3.66 -24.35
C ILE A 69 -0.89 2.25 -24.91
N GLN A 70 -0.86 2.15 -26.22
CA GLN A 70 -0.43 0.99 -26.99
C GLN A 70 0.75 1.44 -27.85
N LEU A 71 1.89 0.75 -27.75
CA LEU A 71 3.01 0.95 -28.65
C LEU A 71 2.96 -0.08 -29.77
N ASP A 72 3.47 0.29 -30.94
CA ASP A 72 3.61 -0.58 -32.10
C ASP A 72 4.40 -1.86 -31.82
N ASN A 73 5.39 -1.78 -30.93
CA ASN A 73 6.27 -2.89 -30.55
C ASN A 73 5.86 -3.62 -29.26
N ILE A 74 4.76 -3.22 -28.61
CA ILE A 74 4.25 -3.89 -27.40
C ILE A 74 2.83 -4.36 -27.66
N GLU A 75 2.61 -5.68 -27.67
CA GLU A 75 1.29 -6.27 -27.94
C GLU A 75 0.21 -5.83 -26.92
N LYS A 76 0.59 -5.55 -25.68
CA LYS A 76 -0.34 -5.27 -24.58
C LYS A 76 -0.45 -3.78 -24.25
N LYS A 77 -1.69 -3.29 -24.09
CA LYS A 77 -1.98 -1.95 -23.56
C LYS A 77 -1.32 -1.74 -22.20
N LEU A 78 -0.50 -0.70 -22.09
CA LEU A 78 0.07 -0.22 -20.84
C LEU A 78 -0.78 0.92 -20.31
N GLY A 79 -0.99 1.01 -19.01
CA GLY A 79 -1.91 2.00 -18.47
C GLY A 79 -1.64 2.44 -17.06
N VAL A 80 -2.34 3.52 -16.69
CA VAL A 80 -2.21 4.16 -15.39
C VAL A 80 -3.59 4.38 -14.81
N TYR A 81 -3.78 3.92 -13.58
CA TYR A 81 -4.95 4.25 -12.78
C TYR A 81 -4.67 5.48 -11.91
N ARG A 82 -5.52 6.51 -11.98
CA ARG A 82 -5.59 7.60 -11.00
C ARG A 82 -6.93 7.56 -10.25
N LYS A 83 -6.92 7.82 -8.94
CA LYS A 83 -8.15 7.94 -8.13
C LYS A 83 -8.98 9.14 -8.60
N SER A 84 -8.34 10.27 -8.89
CA SER A 84 -8.95 11.52 -9.36
C SER A 84 -9.61 11.42 -10.74
N LYS A 85 -9.27 10.39 -11.54
CA LYS A 85 -9.69 10.24 -12.94
C LYS A 85 -9.27 11.38 -13.87
N ASN A 86 -8.40 12.27 -13.39
CA ASN A 86 -7.83 13.32 -14.20
C ASN A 86 -6.61 12.79 -14.97
N TYR A 87 -6.78 12.66 -16.28
CA TYR A 87 -5.74 12.22 -17.22
C TYR A 87 -5.42 13.29 -18.27
N SER A 88 -5.90 14.52 -18.10
CA SER A 88 -5.78 15.59 -19.11
C SER A 88 -4.33 15.87 -19.50
N GLU A 89 -3.43 15.86 -18.53
CA GLU A 89 -1.98 16.01 -18.78
C GLU A 89 -1.44 14.93 -19.72
N LEU A 90 -1.78 13.66 -19.50
CA LEU A 90 -1.30 12.55 -20.33
C LEU A 90 -1.90 12.62 -21.73
N ILE A 91 -3.21 12.91 -21.83
CA ILE A 91 -3.94 13.02 -23.10
C ILE A 91 -3.43 14.20 -23.94
N ASN A 92 -3.04 15.31 -23.30
CA ASN A 92 -2.55 16.49 -24.02
C ASN A 92 -1.10 16.33 -24.50
N ASN A 93 -0.29 15.54 -23.78
CA ASN A 93 1.14 15.40 -24.06
C ASN A 93 1.50 14.18 -24.94
N ILE A 94 0.61 13.17 -25.00
CA ILE A 94 0.82 11.93 -25.74
C ILE A 94 -0.27 11.78 -26.79
N LYS A 95 0.13 11.65 -28.05
CA LYS A 95 -0.71 11.50 -29.22
C LYS A 95 -0.28 10.25 -30.00
N PRO A 96 -1.15 9.68 -30.84
CA PRO A 96 -0.72 8.71 -31.83
C PRO A 96 0.44 9.27 -32.68
N GLU A 97 1.30 8.38 -33.16
CA GLU A 97 2.52 8.68 -33.93
C GLU A 97 3.67 9.32 -33.14
N ASP A 98 3.49 9.64 -31.85
CA ASP A 98 4.59 10.07 -31.00
C ASP A 98 5.57 8.92 -30.74
N GLU A 99 6.87 9.18 -30.84
CA GLU A 99 7.90 8.29 -30.29
C GLU A 99 8.05 8.56 -28.78
N ILE A 100 7.87 7.51 -27.97
CA ILE A 100 8.01 7.60 -26.52
C ILE A 100 8.83 6.43 -25.99
N LYS A 101 9.48 6.67 -24.85
CA LYS A 101 10.12 5.64 -24.05
C LYS A 101 9.25 5.33 -22.85
N VAL A 102 8.94 4.05 -22.65
CA VAL A 102 8.14 3.58 -21.53
C VAL A 102 8.97 2.69 -20.62
N TYR A 103 8.71 2.77 -19.33
CA TYR A 103 9.26 1.89 -18.31
C TYR A 103 8.11 1.17 -17.63
N TYR A 104 8.13 -0.15 -17.60
CA TYR A 104 7.02 -0.93 -17.05
C TYR A 104 7.50 -2.25 -16.44
N LYS A 105 6.64 -2.89 -15.64
CA LYS A 105 6.84 -4.28 -15.22
C LYS A 105 5.95 -5.16 -16.07
N ALA A 106 6.54 -6.09 -16.83
CA ALA A 106 5.75 -7.03 -17.62
C ALA A 106 4.85 -7.90 -16.72
N LYS A 107 3.56 -7.98 -17.06
CA LYS A 107 2.59 -8.87 -16.40
C LYS A 107 2.04 -9.89 -17.38
N SER A 108 2.30 -11.17 -17.10
CA SER A 108 1.81 -12.31 -17.88
C SER A 108 0.31 -12.62 -17.70
N ASN A 109 -0.43 -11.84 -16.91
CA ASN A 109 -1.85 -12.13 -16.66
C ASN A 109 -2.70 -11.84 -17.89
N LYS A 110 -3.18 -12.90 -18.55
CA LYS A 110 -4.02 -12.86 -19.75
C LYS A 110 -5.45 -12.36 -19.49
N ARG A 111 -5.92 -12.35 -18.24
CA ARG A 111 -7.28 -11.88 -17.89
C ARG A 111 -7.39 -10.36 -17.85
N GLU A 112 -6.26 -9.66 -17.74
CA GLU A 112 -6.24 -8.19 -17.68
C GLU A 112 -5.99 -7.62 -19.08
N ASN A 113 -6.93 -6.82 -19.57
CA ASN A 113 -6.84 -6.16 -20.87
C ASN A 113 -5.87 -4.96 -20.90
N VAL A 114 -5.45 -4.45 -19.74
CA VAL A 114 -4.50 -3.34 -19.61
C VAL A 114 -3.53 -3.63 -18.47
N ASN A 115 -2.23 -3.59 -18.75
CA ASN A 115 -1.19 -3.67 -17.72
C ASN A 115 -1.09 -2.34 -16.97
N LEU A 116 -1.38 -2.33 -15.66
CA LEU A 116 -1.27 -1.11 -14.84
C LEU A 116 0.12 -0.85 -14.26
N ASP A 117 1.09 -1.70 -14.57
CA ASP A 117 2.45 -1.53 -14.07
C ASP A 117 3.30 -0.64 -14.99
N LEU A 118 2.69 0.40 -15.57
CA LEU A 118 3.40 1.47 -16.24
C LEU A 118 4.01 2.40 -15.18
N VAL A 119 5.33 2.48 -15.16
CA VAL A 119 6.11 3.18 -14.13
C VAL A 119 6.42 4.61 -14.59
N GLN A 120 6.96 4.77 -15.80
CA GLN A 120 7.38 6.08 -16.31
C GLN A 120 7.19 6.16 -17.83
N ILE A 121 6.91 7.36 -18.32
CA ILE A 121 6.86 7.70 -19.75
C ILE A 121 7.78 8.89 -19.97
N GLU A 122 8.65 8.78 -20.96
CA GLU A 122 9.50 9.86 -21.45
C GLU A 122 9.18 10.15 -22.92
N LYS A 123 9.20 11.43 -23.28
CA LYS A 123 9.03 11.91 -24.66
C LYS A 123 10.04 13.02 -24.90
N ASN A 124 10.88 12.88 -25.92
CA ASN A 124 11.90 13.89 -26.26
C ASN A 124 12.80 14.29 -25.07
N GLY A 125 13.21 13.32 -24.25
CA GLY A 125 14.02 13.54 -23.05
C GLY A 125 13.29 14.21 -21.88
N LYS A 126 11.98 14.46 -21.98
CA LYS A 126 11.14 14.98 -20.89
C LYS A 126 10.30 13.87 -20.29
N ILE A 127 10.25 13.82 -18.96
CA ILE A 127 9.39 12.90 -18.21
C ILE A 127 7.95 13.42 -18.27
N ILE A 128 7.06 12.66 -18.90
CA ILE A 128 5.62 12.96 -19.02
C ILE A 128 4.83 12.29 -17.90
N LEU A 129 5.21 11.06 -17.55
CA LEU A 129 4.69 10.34 -16.39
C LEU A 129 5.87 10.05 -15.46
N PRO A 130 5.98 10.69 -14.28
CA PRO A 130 7.09 10.46 -13.38
C PRO A 130 6.94 9.15 -12.59
N LYS A 131 8.05 8.43 -12.40
CA LYS A 131 8.09 7.21 -11.56
C LYS A 131 7.47 7.41 -10.17
N ASN A 132 7.62 8.59 -9.59
CA ASN A 132 7.11 8.90 -8.25
C ASN A 132 5.58 8.74 -8.18
N GLU A 133 4.83 8.87 -9.28
CA GLU A 133 3.39 8.59 -9.28
C GLU A 133 3.12 7.09 -9.02
N PHE A 134 3.93 6.20 -9.60
CA PHE A 134 3.86 4.78 -9.32
C PHE A 134 4.28 4.47 -7.88
N GLU A 135 5.41 5.01 -7.43
CA GLU A 135 5.97 4.77 -6.09
C GLU A 135 5.02 5.26 -4.98
N ASN A 136 4.36 6.41 -5.18
CA ASN A 136 3.36 6.95 -4.25
C ASN A 136 2.14 6.03 -4.11
N LYS A 137 1.75 5.31 -5.18
CA LYS A 137 0.65 4.33 -5.10
C LYS A 137 1.03 3.14 -4.23
N GLN A 138 2.27 2.68 -4.33
CA GLN A 138 2.78 1.57 -3.50
C GLN A 138 3.03 1.99 -2.05
N SER A 139 3.40 3.26 -1.83
CA SER A 139 3.65 3.84 -0.51
C SER A 139 2.43 3.80 0.42
N PHE A 140 1.21 3.64 -0.13
CA PHE A 140 0.00 3.45 0.69
C PHE A 140 0.10 2.25 1.67
N LEU A 141 0.75 1.16 1.26
CA LEU A 141 0.99 0.00 2.13
C LEU A 141 1.95 0.33 3.29
N ILE A 142 2.93 1.18 3.04
CA ILE A 142 3.88 1.66 4.05
C ILE A 142 3.11 2.45 5.12
N TYR A 143 2.26 3.38 4.71
CA TYR A 143 1.47 4.19 5.65
C TYR A 143 0.52 3.33 6.50
N ILE A 144 -0.20 2.38 5.89
CA ILE A 144 -1.05 1.44 6.63
C ILE A 144 -0.21 0.63 7.63
N GLY A 145 0.87 0.01 7.15
CA GLY A 145 1.69 -0.87 7.97
C GLY A 145 2.32 -0.14 9.17
N LEU A 146 2.85 1.06 8.97
CA LEU A 146 3.41 1.85 10.08
C LEU A 146 2.33 2.37 11.02
N PHE A 147 1.23 2.90 10.52
CA PHE A 147 0.17 3.47 11.35
C PHE A 147 -0.48 2.41 12.25
N PHE A 148 -0.88 1.27 11.68
CA PHE A 148 -1.49 0.18 12.46
C PHE A 148 -0.44 -0.59 13.28
N GLY A 149 0.79 -0.73 12.80
CA GLY A 149 1.89 -1.34 13.54
C GLY A 149 2.17 -0.58 14.84
N ILE A 150 2.45 0.72 14.74
CA ILE A 150 2.68 1.59 15.91
C ILE A 150 1.42 1.68 16.77
N GLY A 151 0.25 1.86 16.17
CA GLY A 151 -1.02 1.93 16.88
C GLY A 151 -1.31 0.69 17.73
N SER A 152 -1.02 -0.51 17.20
CA SER A 152 -1.20 -1.77 17.92
C SER A 152 -0.27 -1.90 19.13
N ILE A 153 0.97 -1.40 19.04
CA ILE A 153 1.91 -1.35 20.17
C ILE A 153 1.39 -0.39 21.24
N ILE A 154 1.01 0.83 20.86
CA ILE A 154 0.49 1.84 21.80
C ILE A 154 -0.79 1.33 22.48
N PHE A 155 -1.70 0.74 21.71
CA PHE A 155 -2.94 0.18 22.24
C PHE A 155 -2.67 -0.99 23.20
N SER A 156 -1.74 -1.89 22.85
CA SER A 156 -1.33 -2.99 23.73
C SER A 156 -0.77 -2.47 25.06
N TYR A 157 0.10 -1.45 25.00
CA TYR A 157 0.63 -0.77 26.18
C TYR A 157 -0.48 -0.16 27.04
N LEU A 158 -1.33 0.71 26.48
CA LEU A 158 -2.42 1.36 27.21
C LEU A 158 -3.41 0.34 27.82
N TYR A 159 -3.73 -0.71 27.06
CA TYR A 159 -4.62 -1.78 27.54
C TYR A 159 -4.02 -2.53 28.73
N TYR A 160 -2.73 -2.85 28.68
CA TYR A 160 -2.02 -3.53 29.76
C TYR A 160 -2.02 -2.70 31.05
N PHE A 161 -1.73 -1.40 30.95
CA PHE A 161 -1.69 -0.51 32.12
C PHE A 161 -3.07 -0.22 32.71
N ASN A 162 -4.08 0.02 31.87
CA ASN A 162 -5.44 0.33 32.35
C ASN A 162 -6.20 -0.88 32.89
N SER A 163 -5.74 -2.11 32.59
CA SER A 163 -6.36 -3.36 33.06
C SER A 163 -5.76 -3.88 34.37
N GLN A 164 -4.78 -3.19 34.97
CA GLN A 164 -4.28 -3.58 36.29
C GLN A 164 -5.35 -3.28 37.36
N PRO A 165 -5.72 -4.25 38.21
CA PRO A 165 -6.63 -3.98 39.31
C PRO A 165 -5.99 -2.92 40.21
N ARG A 166 -6.72 -1.82 40.49
CA ARG A 166 -6.30 -0.85 41.52
C ARG A 166 -6.13 -1.65 42.80
N GLN A 167 -4.91 -1.70 43.34
CA GLN A 167 -4.71 -2.23 44.68
C GLN A 167 -5.57 -1.36 45.60
N ALA A 168 -6.55 -1.97 46.28
CA ALA A 168 -7.28 -1.25 47.31
C ALA A 168 -6.23 -0.75 48.31
N PRO A 169 -6.26 0.54 48.71
CA PRO A 169 -5.36 1.01 49.74
C PRO A 169 -5.52 0.06 50.94
N GLU A 170 -4.41 -0.48 51.44
CA GLU A 170 -4.42 -1.25 52.67
C GLU A 170 -5.22 -0.42 53.68
N ARG A 171 -6.39 -0.92 54.10
CA ARG A 171 -7.09 -0.33 55.24
C ARG A 171 -6.14 -0.46 56.41
N ASN A 172 -5.50 0.67 56.69
CA ASN A 172 -4.67 0.99 57.83
C ASN A 172 -4.97 0.06 59.02
N GLN A 173 -3.94 -0.65 59.48
CA GLN A 173 -3.95 -1.46 60.72
C GLN A 173 -4.44 -0.69 61.96
N PHE A 174 -4.64 0.63 61.84
CA PHE A 174 -5.26 1.52 62.81
C PHE A 174 -6.75 1.21 63.11
N GLU A 175 -7.52 0.56 62.21
CA GLU A 175 -8.89 0.12 62.56
C GLU A 175 -8.90 -1.04 63.58
N LYS A 176 -7.85 -1.87 63.62
CA LYS A 176 -7.78 -3.01 64.56
C LYS A 176 -7.37 -2.65 65.99
N LEU A 177 -6.87 -1.44 66.23
CA LEU A 177 -6.51 -0.96 67.58
C LEU A 177 -7.66 -0.23 68.29
N ASN A 178 -8.75 0.06 67.58
CA ASN A 178 -9.93 0.74 68.15
C ASN A 178 -11.09 -0.22 68.48
N GLU A 179 -10.90 -1.53 68.29
CA GLU A 179 -11.90 -2.58 68.61
C GLU A 179 -11.49 -3.49 69.79
N SER A 180 -10.39 -3.17 70.50
CA SER A 180 -9.93 -3.93 71.68
C SER A 180 -10.22 -3.22 73.01
#